data_AF-A3UK86-F1
#
_entry.id   AF-A3UK86-F1
#
_cell.length_a   1.000
_cell.length_b   1.000
_cell.length_c   1.000
_cell.angle_alpha   90.00
_cell.angle_beta   90.00
_cell.angle_gamma   90.00
#
_symmetry.space_group_name_H-M   'P 1'
#
loop_
_entity.id
_entity.type
_entity.pdbx_description
1 polymer ?
#
loop_
_entity_poly.entity_id
_entity_poly.type
_entity_poly.pdbx_seq_one_letter_code
_entity_poly.pdbx_strand_id
1 'polypeptide(L)' 'MVHIRPWFPDGEAFILEPRPVEILHTERDRVYLRGAVQTDEMILAGGVHRVAPSQQVRPARGD' A
#
# COMPACT_ATOMS: atom_id res chain seq x y z
N MET A 1 3.78 3.38 5.38
CA MET A 1 2.81 2.58 4.62
C MET A 1 3.05 2.84 3.13
N VAL A 2 2.83 1.86 2.26
CA VAL A 2 3.14 2.02 0.83
C VAL A 2 1.85 2.05 0.04
N HIS A 3 1.63 3.15 -0.69
CA HIS A 3 0.50 3.36 -1.59
C HIS A 3 0.85 2.88 -3.01
N ILE A 4 -0.15 2.65 -3.85
CA ILE A 4 -0.06 1.98 -5.14
C ILE A 4 -0.75 2.90 -6.16
N ARG A 5 0.00 3.57 -7.06
CA ARG A 5 -0.58 4.40 -8.13
C ARG A 5 -0.70 3.63 -9.45
N PRO A 6 -1.78 3.79 -10.23
CA PRO A 6 -1.94 3.08 -11.51
C PRO A 6 -0.85 3.44 -12.54
N TRP A 7 -0.32 2.44 -13.24
CA TRP A 7 0.50 2.63 -14.45
C TRP A 7 -0.19 1.92 -15.63
N PHE A 8 -0.56 2.65 -16.69
CA PHE A 8 -1.27 2.09 -17.84
C PHE A 8 -0.31 1.93 -19.03
N PRO A 9 -0.16 0.70 -19.55
CA PRO A 9 -0.95 0.36 -20.75
C PRO A 9 -1.94 -0.81 -20.61
N ASP A 10 -1.75 -1.75 -19.65
CA ASP A 10 -2.45 -3.05 -19.65
C ASP A 10 -3.24 -3.39 -18.36
N GLY A 11 -3.48 -2.41 -17.47
CA GLY A 11 -4.57 -2.47 -16.48
C GLY A 11 -4.34 -3.23 -15.15
N GLU A 12 -3.21 -3.90 -14.91
CA GLU A 12 -3.00 -4.64 -13.65
C GLU A 12 -1.67 -4.33 -12.94
N ALA A 13 -1.04 -3.19 -13.25
CA ALA A 13 0.22 -2.81 -12.66
C ALA A 13 0.17 -1.42 -12.02
N PHE A 14 0.89 -1.29 -10.92
CA PHE A 14 0.89 -0.09 -10.09
C PHE A 14 2.30 0.24 -9.61
N ILE A 15 2.55 1.50 -9.28
CA ILE A 15 3.82 1.97 -8.73
C ILE A 15 3.69 2.22 -7.24
N LEU A 16 4.61 1.66 -6.46
CA LEU A 16 4.66 1.86 -5.02
C LEU A 16 5.17 3.26 -4.64
N GLU A 17 4.37 4.00 -3.89
CA GLU A 17 4.66 5.32 -3.33
C GLU A 17 4.70 5.25 -1.79
N PRO A 18 5.87 5.38 -1.16
CA PRO A 18 5.95 5.46 0.29
C PRO A 18 5.28 6.73 0.80
N ARG A 19 4.38 6.59 1.78
CA ARG A 19 3.73 7.73 2.44
C ARG A 19 3.92 7.67 3.95
N PRO A 20 4.28 8.81 4.58
CA PRO A 20 4.38 8.90 6.03
C PRO A 20 2.98 8.80 6.65
N VAL A 21 2.88 8.02 7.73
CA VAL A 21 1.69 7.88 8.56
C VAL A 21 2.13 7.81 10.01
N GLU A 22 1.28 8.27 10.92
CA GLU A 22 1.45 8.16 12.35
C GLU A 22 0.57 7.02 12.87
N ILE A 23 1.14 6.11 13.65
CA ILE A 23 0.38 5.06 14.33
C ILE A 23 -0.20 5.67 15.61
N LEU A 24 -1.51 5.69 15.73
CA LEU A 24 -2.23 6.18 16.91
C LEU A 24 -2.41 5.09 17.95
N HIS A 25 -2.75 3.87 17.51
CA HIS A 25 -2.99 2.73 18.39
C HIS A 25 -2.88 1.41 17.62
N THR A 26 -2.47 0.35 18.32
CA THR A 26 -2.43 -1.00 17.77
C THR A 26 -3.20 -1.92 18.70
N GLU A 27 -4.16 -2.66 18.15
CA GLU A 27 -4.97 -3.62 18.88
C GLU A 27 -5.02 -4.94 18.10
N ARG A 28 -4.37 -5.99 18.64
CA ARG A 28 -4.30 -7.32 18.05
C ARG A 28 -3.91 -7.30 16.56
N ASP A 29 -4.89 -7.44 15.67
CA ASP A 29 -4.80 -7.52 14.22
C ASP A 29 -5.09 -6.17 13.52
N ARG A 30 -5.28 -5.09 14.28
CA ARG A 30 -5.67 -3.77 13.77
C ARG A 30 -4.67 -2.70 14.17
N VAL A 31 -4.43 -1.78 13.23
CA VAL A 31 -3.63 -0.57 13.44
C VAL A 31 -4.49 0.64 13.09
N TYR A 32 -4.68 1.52 14.06
CA TYR A 32 -5.30 2.83 13.87
C TYR A 32 -4.20 3.83 13.58
N LEU A 33 -4.33 4.55 12.46
CA LEU A 33 -3.31 5.47 11.99
C LEU A 33 -3.94 6.79 11.53
N ARG A 34 -3.09 7.81 11.45
CA ARG A 34 -3.42 9.12 10.86
C ARG A 34 -2.40 9.45 9.78
N GLY A 35 -2.84 9.99 8.66
CA GLY A 35 -1.91 10.41 7.60
C GLY A 35 -2.56 10.44 6.23
N ALA A 36 -1.69 10.50 5.20
CA ALA A 36 -2.08 10.65 3.80
C ALA A 36 -2.56 9.31 3.19
N VAL A 37 -3.68 8.80 3.70
CA VAL A 37 -4.33 7.57 3.24
C VAL A 37 -5.79 7.91 3.00
N GLN A 38 -6.26 7.73 1.77
CA GLN A 38 -7.66 7.98 1.43
C GLN A 38 -8.43 6.65 1.35
N THR A 39 -9.75 6.70 1.53
CA THR A 39 -10.61 5.49 1.58
C THR A 39 -10.53 4.64 0.32
N ASP A 40 -10.23 5.25 -0.83
CA ASP A 40 -10.17 4.57 -2.14
C ASP A 40 -8.75 4.20 -2.57
N GLU A 41 -7.76 4.35 -1.67
CA GLU A 41 -6.36 4.02 -1.95
C GLU A 41 -6.06 2.54 -1.64
N MET A 42 -5.31 1.89 -2.54
CA MET A 42 -4.83 0.53 -2.31
C MET A 42 -3.56 0.53 -1.48
N ILE A 43 -3.56 -0.27 -0.42
CA ILE A 43 -2.47 -0.34 0.55
C ILE A 43 -1.77 -1.69 0.43
N LEU A 44 -0.44 -1.66 0.47
CA LEU A 44 0.34 -2.88 0.64
C LEU A 44 0.19 -3.42 2.08
N ALA A 45 -0.65 -4.45 2.26
CA ALA A 45 -0.92 -5.06 3.56
C ALA A 45 0.13 -6.10 4.01
N GLY A 46 0.95 -6.62 3.08
CA GLY A 46 1.93 -7.67 3.36
C GLY A 46 3.12 -7.62 2.42
N GLY A 47 4.19 -8.36 2.75
CA GLY A 47 5.37 -8.43 1.90
C GLY A 47 6.19 -7.14 1.80
N VAL A 48 6.01 -6.20 2.73
CA VAL A 48 6.71 -4.89 2.72
C VAL A 48 8.24 -5.01 2.68
N HIS A 49 8.80 -6.10 3.19
CA HIS A 49 10.24 -6.39 3.17
C HIS A 49 10.77 -6.85 1.80
N ARG A 50 9.89 -7.07 0.81
CA ARG A 50 10.25 -7.58 -0.54
C ARG A 50 10.11 -6.52 -1.63
N VAL A 51 9.76 -5.30 -1.26
CA VAL A 51 9.48 -4.23 -2.20
C VAL A 51 10.35 -3.01 -1.93
N ALA A 52 10.61 -2.25 -2.99
CA ALA A 52 11.30 -0.97 -2.94
C ALA A 52 10.35 0.19 -3.33
N PRO A 53 10.66 1.43 -2.91
CA PRO A 53 10.00 2.62 -3.44
C PRO A 53 10.05 2.66 -4.98
N SER A 54 8.99 3.18 -5.59
CA SER A 54 8.82 3.29 -7.06
C SER A 54 8.79 1.95 -7.81
N GLN A 55 8.79 0.82 -7.11
CA GLN A 55 8.70 -0.49 -7.74
C GLN A 55 7.32 -0.70 -8.35
N GLN A 56 7.31 -1.28 -9.56
CA GLN A 56 6.09 -1.75 -10.19
C GLN A 56 5.63 -3.06 -9.54
N VAL A 57 4.37 -3.11 -9.14
CA VAL A 57 3.75 -4.26 -8.47
C VAL A 57 2.43 -4.60 -9.15
N ARG A 58 1.97 -5.83 -8.91
CA ARG A 58 0.61 -6.26 -9.22
C ARG A 58 -0.06 -6.72 -7.93
N PRO A 59 -1.37 -6.48 -7.74
CA PRO A 59 -2.10 -7.05 -6.62
C PRO A 59 -1.99 -8.58 -6.69
N ALA A 60 -1.69 -9.22 -5.57
CA ALA A 60 -1.92 -10.65 -5.47
C ALA A 60 -3.43 -10.86 -5.56
N ARG A 61 -3.89 -11.78 -6.42
CA ARG A 61 -5.26 -12.30 -6.27
C ARG A 61 -5.32 -12.97 -4.88
N GLY A 62 -6.25 -12.53 -4.06
CA GLY A 62 -6.56 -13.25 -2.83
C GLY A 62 -7.22 -14.56 -3.20
N ASP A 63 -6.68 -15.67 -2.71
CA ASP A 63 -7.34 -16.97 -2.72
C ASP A 63 -8.44 -17.02 -1.65
#